data_AF-A0AAW1QV35-F1
#
_entry.id   AF-A0AAW1QV35-F1
#
_cell.length_a   1.000
_cell.length_b   1.000
_cell.length_c   1.000
_cell.angle_alpha   90.00
_cell.angle_beta   90.00
_cell.angle_gamma   90.00
#
_symmetry.space_group_name_H-M   'P 1'
#
loop_
_entity.id
_entity.type
_entity.pdbx_description
1 polymer ?
#
loop_
_entity_poly.entity_id
_entity_poly.type
_entity_poly.pdbx_seq_one_letter_code
_entity_poly.pdbx_strand_id
1 'polypeptide(L)'
;MASALDLLANKRAAADNEIKKYEKQIEDAESVYLQADYSQSGNVLKGFEGFLASKDLQRKRTRTLKDEERAFSLSSRTSAVAHRLELQQAEALENAQHPTVRSGKVFGQKAFAQKVPPGKMRRG
;
A
#
# COMPACT_ATOMS: atom_id res chain seq x y z
N MET A 1 50.84 -12.28 -1.07
CA MET A 1 50.04 -12.64 0.13
C MET A 1 48.75 -11.83 0.06
N ALA A 2 47.63 -12.46 -0.33
CA ALA A 2 46.32 -11.83 -0.21
C ALA A 2 46.11 -11.52 1.27
N SER A 3 46.22 -10.23 1.61
CA SER A 3 46.45 -9.77 2.98
C SER A 3 45.15 -9.89 3.77
N ALA A 4 45.18 -9.95 5.09
CA ALA A 4 44.00 -10.14 5.95
C ALA A 4 42.77 -9.27 5.59
N LEU A 5 43.00 -8.11 4.95
CA LEU A 5 41.94 -7.26 4.38
C LEU A 5 41.06 -7.99 3.35
N ASP A 6 41.65 -8.77 2.45
CA ASP A 6 40.90 -9.52 1.42
C ASP A 6 39.98 -10.56 2.06
N LEU A 7 40.44 -11.23 3.12
CA LEU A 7 39.64 -12.17 3.90
C LEU A 7 38.46 -11.48 4.60
N LEU A 8 38.70 -10.31 5.20
CA LEU A 8 37.64 -9.53 5.85
C LEU A 8 36.62 -9.00 4.84
N ALA A 9 37.09 -8.53 3.68
CA ALA A 9 36.23 -8.07 2.59
C ALA A 9 35.34 -9.21 2.09
N ASN A 10 35.89 -10.42 1.89
CA ASN A 10 35.13 -11.59 1.49
C ASN A 10 34.09 -12.00 2.53
N LYS A 11 34.44 -11.98 3.82
CA LYS A 11 33.49 -12.28 4.91
C LYS A 11 32.34 -11.28 4.96
N ARG A 12 32.65 -9.98 4.82
CA ARG A 12 31.64 -8.93 4.75
C ARG A 12 30.71 -9.13 3.55
N ALA A 13 31.27 -9.37 2.37
CA ALA A 13 30.47 -9.61 1.16
C ALA A 13 29.55 -10.84 1.31
N ALA A 14 30.03 -11.91 1.95
CA ALA A 14 29.21 -13.09 2.24
C ALA A 14 28.03 -12.74 3.17
N ALA A 15 28.30 -12.02 4.27
CA ALA A 15 27.26 -11.58 5.20
C ALA A 15 26.23 -10.66 4.52
N ASP A 16 26.67 -9.71 3.70
CA ASP A 16 25.79 -8.81 2.95
C ASP A 16 24.87 -9.58 1.98
N ASN A 17 25.39 -10.65 1.36
CA ASN A 17 24.59 -11.52 0.50
C ASN A 17 23.57 -12.36 1.29
N GLU A 18 23.94 -12.84 2.48
CA GLU A 18 23.02 -13.55 3.37
C GLU A 18 21.91 -12.64 3.87
N ILE A 19 22.22 -11.40 4.26
CA ILE A 19 21.23 -10.39 4.65
C ILE A 19 20.21 -10.19 3.52
N LYS A 20 20.68 -9.94 2.28
CA LYS A 20 19.80 -9.76 1.12
C LYS A 20 18.90 -10.98 0.88
N LYS A 21 19.43 -12.19 1.09
CA LYS A 21 18.65 -13.43 0.96
C LYS A 21 17.54 -13.48 2.00
N TYR A 22 17.82 -13.16 3.26
CA TYR A 22 16.82 -13.17 4.33
C TYR A 22 15.79 -12.07 4.15
N GLU A 23 16.20 -10.86 3.77
CA GLU A 23 15.28 -9.75 3.50
C GLU A 23 14.29 -10.10 2.38
N LYS A 24 14.77 -10.74 1.31
CA LYS A 24 13.90 -11.24 0.25
C LYS A 24 12.91 -12.30 0.77
N GLN A 25 13.38 -13.26 1.57
CA GLN A 25 12.50 -14.28 2.15
C GLN A 25 11.42 -13.68 3.05
N ILE A 26 11.77 -12.63 3.80
CA ILE A 26 10.80 -11.88 4.61
C ILE A 26 9.77 -11.19 3.71
N GLU A 27 10.21 -10.46 2.68
CA GLU A 27 9.30 -9.79 1.74
C GLU A 27 8.33 -10.77 1.05
N ASP A 28 8.82 -11.94 0.65
CA ASP A 28 8.02 -13.01 0.05
C ASP A 28 7.01 -13.58 1.05
N ALA A 29 7.45 -13.89 2.28
CA ALA A 29 6.57 -14.42 3.34
C ALA A 29 5.49 -13.41 3.75
N GLU A 30 5.84 -12.13 3.87
CA GLU A 30 4.88 -11.05 4.11
C GLU A 30 3.82 -10.98 3.00
N SER A 31 4.25 -11.10 1.73
CA SER A 31 3.33 -11.06 0.59
C SER A 31 2.31 -12.19 0.69
N VAL A 32 2.76 -13.41 0.99
CA VAL A 32 1.87 -14.57 1.16
C VAL A 32 0.94 -14.38 2.36
N TYR A 33 1.47 -14.01 3.52
CA TYR A 33 0.69 -13.90 4.75
C TYR A 33 -0.34 -12.77 4.72
N LEU A 34 0.04 -11.59 4.24
CA LEU A 34 -0.83 -10.40 4.26
C LEU A 34 -1.86 -10.41 3.13
N GLN A 35 -1.60 -11.12 2.02
CA GLN A 35 -2.55 -11.26 0.92
C GLN A 35 -3.46 -12.48 1.05
N ALA A 36 -3.15 -13.42 1.95
CA ALA A 36 -3.98 -14.60 2.15
C ALA A 36 -5.41 -14.25 2.61
N ASP A 37 -6.37 -15.07 2.20
CA ASP A 37 -7.80 -14.90 2.52
C ASP A 37 -8.06 -14.78 4.03
N TYR A 38 -7.35 -15.55 4.87
CA TYR A 38 -7.51 -15.52 6.33
C TYR A 38 -6.94 -14.24 6.97
N SER A 39 -6.05 -13.49 6.29
CA SER A 39 -5.55 -12.20 6.77
C SER A 39 -6.65 -11.14 6.79
N GLN A 40 -7.75 -11.37 6.06
CA GLN A 40 -8.94 -10.52 6.08
C GLN A 40 -9.70 -10.63 7.40
N SER A 41 -9.58 -11.76 8.11
CA SER A 41 -10.20 -11.98 9.43
C SER A 41 -9.28 -11.59 10.59
N GLY A 42 -8.36 -10.67 10.35
CA GLY A 42 -7.38 -10.20 11.32
C GLY A 42 -5.98 -10.68 10.98
N ASN A 43 -5.00 -9.90 11.42
CA ASN A 43 -3.60 -10.23 11.25
C ASN A 43 -2.76 -9.57 12.35
N VAL A 44 -1.48 -9.93 12.42
CA VAL A 44 -0.54 -9.41 13.44
C VAL A 44 -0.48 -7.88 13.47
N LEU A 45 -0.75 -7.20 12.34
CA LEU A 45 -0.65 -5.74 12.23
C LEU A 45 -1.94 -5.02 12.64
N LYS A 46 -3.10 -5.65 12.45
CA LYS A 46 -4.43 -5.04 12.67
C LYS A 46 -5.16 -5.61 13.88
N GLY A 47 -4.66 -6.69 14.47
CA GLY A 47 -5.31 -7.44 15.52
C GLY A 47 -6.43 -8.37 15.02
N PHE A 48 -6.95 -9.19 15.93
CA PHE A 48 -7.98 -10.21 15.65
C PHE A 48 -9.32 -9.96 16.36
N GLU A 49 -9.39 -8.93 17.21
CA GLU A 49 -10.51 -8.71 18.15
C GLU A 49 -11.86 -8.52 17.45
N GLY A 50 -11.89 -7.81 16.32
CA GLY A 50 -13.12 -7.51 15.58
C GLY A 50 -13.76 -8.69 14.85
N PHE A 51 -13.05 -9.83 14.74
CA PHE A 51 -13.50 -10.99 13.96
C PHE A 51 -14.05 -12.12 14.81
N LEU A 52 -13.73 -12.14 16.11
CA LEU A 52 -14.23 -13.16 17.04
C LEU A 52 -15.67 -12.87 17.49
N ALA A 53 -16.10 -11.60 17.44
CA ALA A 53 -17.39 -11.16 17.98
C ALA A 53 -18.55 -11.14 16.97
N SER A 54 -18.30 -11.16 15.66
CA SER A 54 -19.35 -10.99 14.65
C SER A 54 -19.12 -11.80 13.38
N LYS A 55 -20.12 -12.60 13.00
CA LYS A 55 -20.09 -13.51 11.85
C LYS A 55 -20.09 -12.79 10.49
N ASP A 56 -20.49 -11.51 10.48
CA ASP A 56 -20.77 -10.74 9.25
C ASP A 56 -19.60 -9.86 8.76
N LEU A 57 -18.45 -9.86 9.45
CA LEU A 57 -17.30 -9.03 9.07
C LEU A 57 -16.36 -9.70 8.03
N GLN A 58 -16.75 -10.85 7.48
CA GLN A 58 -15.98 -11.61 6.49
C GLN A 58 -16.20 -11.07 5.05
N ARG A 59 -16.26 -9.75 4.86
CA ARG A 59 -16.33 -9.16 3.51
C ARG A 59 -14.95 -9.17 2.89
N LYS A 60 -14.69 -10.17 2.04
CA LYS A 60 -13.49 -10.30 1.21
C LYS A 60 -13.23 -8.99 0.46
N ARG A 61 -12.17 -8.26 0.85
CA ARG A 61 -11.64 -7.15 0.06
C ARG A 61 -10.30 -7.57 -0.49
N THR A 62 -10.26 -7.88 -1.77
CA THR A 62 -9.01 -7.90 -2.53
C THR A 62 -8.45 -6.48 -2.49
N ARG A 63 -7.43 -6.27 -1.65
CA ARG A 63 -6.72 -4.99 -1.59
C ARG A 63 -5.28 -5.24 -1.99
N THR A 64 -4.73 -4.30 -2.75
CA THR A 64 -3.32 -4.25 -3.04
C THR A 64 -2.56 -3.98 -1.75
N LEU A 65 -1.57 -4.83 -1.46
CA LEU A 65 -0.67 -4.65 -0.33
C LEU A 65 0.19 -3.41 -0.58
N LYS A 66 0.21 -2.48 0.37
CA LYS A 66 1.11 -1.32 0.32
C LYS A 66 2.44 -1.64 0.97
N ASP A 67 3.52 -0.99 0.50
CA ASP A 67 4.85 -1.14 1.11
C ASP A 67 4.87 -0.69 2.59
N GLU A 68 4.06 0.32 2.94
CA GLU A 68 3.85 0.80 4.31
C GLU A 68 3.33 -0.27 5.29
N GLU A 69 2.69 -1.32 4.77
CA GLU A 69 2.08 -2.37 5.58
C GLU A 69 3.04 -3.53 5.84
N ARG A 70 4.27 -3.47 5.32
CA ARG A 70 5.30 -4.51 5.45
C ARG A 70 6.21 -4.24 6.65
N ALA A 71 5.64 -4.32 7.86
CA ALA A 71 6.34 -3.94 9.08
C ALA A 71 7.65 -4.72 9.32
N PHE A 72 7.75 -5.98 8.88
CA PHE A 72 8.98 -6.77 9.04
C PHE A 72 10.04 -6.33 8.05
N SER A 73 9.69 -6.12 6.77
CA SER A 73 10.64 -5.55 5.81
C SER A 73 11.11 -4.15 6.22
N LEU A 74 10.21 -3.31 6.73
CA LEU A 74 10.52 -1.95 7.21
C LEU A 74 11.35 -1.92 8.51
N SER A 75 11.48 -3.05 9.21
CA SER A 75 12.38 -3.15 10.36
C SER A 75 13.87 -3.15 9.97
N SER A 76 14.17 -3.43 8.70
CA SER A 76 15.51 -3.33 8.13
C SER A 76 15.64 -2.11 7.22
N ARG A 77 16.62 -1.25 7.49
CA ARG A 77 16.93 -0.08 6.65
C ARG A 77 17.55 -0.44 5.31
N THR A 78 18.11 -1.64 5.17
CA THR A 78 18.75 -2.12 3.94
C THR A 78 17.79 -2.89 3.04
N SER A 79 16.55 -3.10 3.47
CA SER A 79 15.58 -3.85 2.68
C SER A 79 15.15 -3.07 1.44
N ALA A 80 14.83 -3.80 0.37
CA ALA A 80 14.32 -3.22 -0.86
C ALA A 80 13.04 -2.40 -0.62
N VAL A 81 12.16 -2.88 0.28
CA VAL A 81 10.91 -2.20 0.65
C VAL A 81 11.18 -0.85 1.30
N ALA A 82 12.13 -0.77 2.25
CA ALA A 82 12.51 0.48 2.89
C ALA A 82 13.01 1.50 1.86
N HIS A 83 13.87 1.08 0.93
CA HIS A 83 14.36 1.94 -0.15
C HIS A 83 13.25 2.41 -1.10
N ARG A 84 12.31 1.53 -1.49
CA ARG A 84 11.15 1.93 -2.30
C ARG A 84 10.30 2.98 -1.59
N LEU A 85 10.09 2.83 -0.28
CA LEU A 85 9.32 3.78 0.52
C LEU A 85 10.03 5.14 0.64
N GLU A 86 11.34 5.15 0.87
CA GLU A 86 12.13 6.39 0.91
C GLU A 86 12.07 7.14 -0.43
N LEU A 87 12.19 6.43 -1.55
CA LEU A 87 12.05 7.02 -2.89
C LEU A 87 10.65 7.62 -3.11
N GLN A 88 9.59 6.89 -2.74
CA GLN A 88 8.21 7.39 -2.85
C GLN A 88 7.99 8.66 -2.00
N GLN A 89 8.59 8.74 -0.82
CA GLN A 89 8.52 9.93 0.02
C GLN A 89 9.26 11.12 -0.60
N ALA A 90 10.45 10.89 -1.16
CA ALA A 90 11.22 11.92 -1.85
C ALA A 90 10.45 12.48 -3.07
N GLU A 91 9.87 11.60 -3.89
CA GLU A 91 9.03 11.99 -5.04
C GLU A 91 7.78 12.76 -4.60
N ALA A 92 7.15 12.38 -3.49
CA ALA A 92 5.98 13.09 -2.97
C ALA A 92 6.32 14.51 -2.51
N LEU A 93 7.50 14.71 -1.90
CA LEU A 93 7.98 16.03 -1.47
C LEU A 93 8.30 16.93 -2.67
N GLU A 94 8.91 16.39 -3.72
CA GLU A 94 9.18 17.12 -4.96
C GLU A 94 7.88 17.58 -5.63
N ASN A 95 6.90 16.67 -5.76
CA ASN A 95 5.59 16.99 -6.33
C ASN A 95 4.81 18.03 -5.51
N ALA A 96 4.99 18.07 -4.19
CA ALA A 96 4.34 19.06 -3.33
C ALA A 96 4.93 20.48 -3.49
N GLN A 97 6.22 20.59 -3.83
CA GLN A 97 6.88 21.88 -4.07
C GLN A 97 6.54 22.47 -5.44
N HIS A 98 6.25 21.61 -6.42
CA HIS A 98 5.81 22.02 -7.76
C HIS A 98 4.46 21.39 -8.09
N PRO A 99 3.33 21.94 -7.58
CA PRO A 99 2.02 21.43 -7.93
C PRO A 99 1.80 21.65 -9.43
N THR A 100 1.94 20.59 -10.21
CA THR A 100 1.48 20.60 -11.59
C THR A 100 -0.03 20.84 -11.56
N VAL A 101 -0.47 21.92 -12.20
CA VAL A 101 -1.89 22.24 -12.35
C VAL A 101 -2.51 21.13 -13.20
N ARG A 102 -3.00 20.06 -12.56
CA ARG A 102 -3.88 19.10 -13.22
C ARG A 102 -5.14 19.87 -13.60
N SER A 103 -5.27 20.15 -14.89
CA SER A 103 -6.46 20.74 -15.49
C SER A 103 -7.68 19.95 -15.01
N GLY A 104 -8.48 20.61 -14.17
CA GLY A 104 -9.72 20.04 -13.66
C GLY A 104 -10.60 19.66 -14.85
N LYS A 105 -11.06 18.40 -14.87
CA LYS A 105 -12.29 18.07 -15.58
C LYS A 105 -13.39 18.93 -14.97
N VAL A 106 -13.79 19.96 -15.71
CA VAL A 106 -14.99 20.75 -15.46
C VAL A 106 -16.15 19.75 -15.37
N PHE A 107 -16.64 19.51 -14.15
CA PHE A 107 -17.90 18.81 -13.96
C PHE A 107 -19.00 19.70 -14.53
N GLY A 108 -19.53 19.30 -15.69
CA GLY A 108 -20.70 19.94 -16.28
C GLY A 108 -21.85 19.94 -15.29
N GLN A 109 -22.25 21.14 -14.86
CA GLN A 109 -23.50 21.34 -14.14
C GLN A 109 -24.64 20.98 -15.09
N LYS A 110 -25.33 19.87 -14.83
CA LYS A 110 -26.59 19.56 -15.50
C LYS A 110 -27.64 20.56 -15.02
N ALA A 111 -28.08 21.43 -15.94
CA ALA A 111 -29.21 22.31 -15.72
C ALA A 111 -30.48 21.49 -15.42
N PHE A 112 -31.13 21.79 -14.30
CA PHE A 112 -32.46 21.28 -13.99
C PHE A 112 -33.48 21.96 -14.91
N ALA A 113 -34.00 21.23 -15.90
CA ALA A 113 -35.15 21.66 -16.68
C ALA A 113 -36.42 21.47 -15.84
N GLN A 114 -37.01 22.59 -15.41
CA GLN A 114 -38.28 22.63 -14.68
C GLN A 114 -39.42 22.33 -15.66
N LYS A 115 -39.95 21.10 -15.63
CA LYS A 115 -41.08 20.68 -16.45
C LYS A 115 -42.39 21.15 -15.78
N VAL A 116 -42.99 22.23 -16.29
CA VAL A 116 -44.31 22.72 -15.86
C VAL A 116 -45.39 21.69 -16.28
N PRO A 117 -46.29 21.26 -15.38
CA PRO A 117 -47.34 20.31 -15.74
C PRO A 117 -48.49 21.00 -16.51
N PRO A 118 -49.08 20.34 -17.53
CA PRO A 118 -50.16 20.91 -18.31
C PRO A 118 -51.48 20.97 -17.52
N GLY A 119 -52.25 22.01 -17.83
CA GLY A 119 -53.40 22.50 -17.08
C GLY A 119 -54.55 21.52 -16.88
N LYS A 120 -55.20 21.65 -15.71
CA LYS A 120 -56.50 21.03 -15.43
C LYS A 120 -57.60 21.82 -16.16
N MET A 121 -58.21 21.21 -17.18
CA MET A 121 -59.50 21.66 -17.69
C MET A 121 -60.59 21.30 -16.67
N ARG A 122 -61.26 22.34 -16.13
CA ARG A 122 -62.55 22.20 -15.43
C ARG A 122 -63.63 21.92 -16.47
N ARG A 123 -64.36 20.81 -16.34
CA ARG A 123 -65.68 20.65 -16.96
C ARG A 123 -66.72 20.77 -15.84
N GLY A 124 -67.68 21.66 -16.06
CA GLY A 124 -68.96 21.67 -15.34
C GLY A 124 -69.90 20.62 -15.92
#